data_AF-A0A8H3P0R8-F1
#
_entry.id   AF-A0A8H3P0R8-F1
#
_cell.length_a   1.000
_cell.length_b   1.000
_cell.length_c   1.000
_cell.angle_alpha   90.00
_cell.angle_beta   90.00
_cell.angle_gamma   90.00
#
_symmetry.space_group_name_H-M   'P 1'
#
loop_
_entity.id
_entity.type
_entity.pdbx_description
1 polymer ?
#
loop_
_entity_poly.entity_id
_entity_poly.type
_entity_poly.pdbx_seq_one_letter_code
_entity_poly.pdbx_strand_id
1 'polypeptide(L)'
;MSDLEEAIRLGQRAVDCTSRDHPGRAMHVNNLVVLLGDRFERTEEIADLDEAIRLGQDAVDCIAYDNKDRAMYLHNMSVQLGRRFGRIGTMADLEAAIRLGYEAVDYTAQDDPNRAIYLGNLSLVLENRYKRIGSMADLERAIQVGQEAVDSTPRNHPSRAIRLNNLGLMFRDRFSRTGMTAELNEAIRLGHEAVDCTAHSHPNRGKHLSNLGVWLQARYERTGSMADLEEAIQVGHEAVDSTPLNHPSRAIRLNNLSLVIRDRFNRTGATADLGEAIDLGYGGVDCIPRDHPDRMVILNSLCSLLGDRFERTGAMGDLEEAIRLGQEAVQTAPFDDPRRATYLNTLRGLEY
;
A
#
# COMPACT_ATOMS: atom_id res chain seq x y z
N MET A 1 10.68 13.06 -17.92
CA MET A 1 9.95 12.39 -19.02
C MET A 1 10.84 12.22 -20.25
N SER A 2 11.46 13.29 -20.76
CA SER A 2 12.37 13.23 -21.93
C SER A 2 13.44 12.11 -21.88
N ASP A 3 14.14 11.93 -20.76
CA ASP A 3 15.20 10.91 -20.66
C ASP A 3 14.66 9.48 -20.71
N LEU A 4 13.46 9.24 -20.17
CA LEU A 4 12.83 7.91 -20.19
C LEU A 4 12.34 7.57 -21.60
N GLU A 5 11.75 8.54 -22.31
CA GLU A 5 11.32 8.36 -23.69
C GLU A 5 12.49 8.06 -24.62
N GLU A 6 13.62 8.73 -24.43
CA GLU A 6 14.84 8.44 -25.19
C GLU A 6 15.42 7.07 -24.82
N ALA A 7 15.43 6.68 -23.55
CA ALA A 7 15.85 5.34 -23.13
C ALA A 7 14.98 4.24 -23.75
N ILE A 8 13.66 4.43 -23.80
CA ILE A 8 12.72 3.51 -24.46
C ILE A 8 13.00 3.44 -25.95
N ARG A 9 13.21 4.58 -26.62
CA ARG A 9 13.53 4.63 -28.05
C ARG A 9 14.83 3.87 -28.36
N LEU A 10 15.87 4.08 -27.55
CA LEU A 10 17.14 3.38 -27.69
C LEU A 10 17.00 1.88 -27.39
N GLY A 11 16.22 1.52 -26.38
CA GLY A 11 15.89 0.13 -26.03
C GLY A 11 15.17 -0.58 -27.18
N GLN A 12 14.15 0.05 -27.77
CA GLN A 12 13.44 -0.47 -28.94
C GLN A 12 14.39 -0.70 -30.10
N ARG A 13 15.25 0.28 -30.40
CA ARG A 13 16.23 0.17 -31.49
C ARG A 13 17.25 -0.95 -31.23
N ALA A 14 17.68 -1.14 -29.98
CA ALA A 14 18.57 -2.24 -29.61
C ALA A 14 17.90 -3.61 -29.82
N VAL A 15 16.62 -3.72 -29.47
CA VAL A 15 15.81 -4.93 -29.74
C VAL A 15 15.66 -5.14 -31.25
N ASP A 16 15.31 -4.11 -32.03
CA ASP A 16 15.07 -4.24 -33.46
C ASP A 16 16.33 -4.58 -34.27
N CYS A 17 17.49 -4.06 -33.86
CA CYS A 17 18.77 -4.33 -34.51
C CYS A 17 19.43 -5.66 -34.12
N THR A 18 18.90 -6.38 -33.13
CA THR A 18 19.47 -7.63 -32.62
C THR A 18 18.65 -8.82 -33.08
N SER A 19 19.23 -9.81 -33.78
CA SER A 19 18.46 -10.97 -34.26
C SER A 19 17.85 -11.80 -33.13
N ARG A 20 16.74 -12.51 -33.41
CA ARG A 20 16.02 -13.33 -32.42
C ARG A 20 16.90 -14.37 -31.72
N ASP A 21 17.81 -14.99 -32.48
CA ASP A 21 18.70 -16.04 -31.96
C ASP A 21 19.97 -15.48 -31.28
N HIS A 22 20.13 -14.15 -31.22
CA HIS A 22 21.32 -13.56 -30.63
C HIS A 22 21.30 -13.68 -29.09
N PRO A 23 22.35 -14.20 -28.44
CA PRO A 23 22.39 -14.41 -26.99
C PRO A 23 22.11 -13.16 -26.15
N GLY A 24 22.48 -11.98 -26.65
CA GLY A 24 22.26 -10.69 -25.98
C GLY A 24 20.87 -10.08 -26.16
N ARG A 25 20.01 -10.62 -27.04
CA ARG A 25 18.69 -10.05 -27.31
C ARG A 25 17.81 -10.04 -26.06
N ALA A 26 17.84 -11.13 -25.30
CA ALA A 26 17.10 -11.30 -24.05
C ALA A 26 17.31 -10.14 -23.07
N MET A 27 18.56 -9.70 -22.91
CA MET A 27 18.92 -8.59 -22.05
C MET A 27 18.35 -7.26 -22.57
N HIS A 28 18.45 -6.99 -23.88
CA HIS A 28 17.87 -5.77 -24.47
C HIS A 28 16.35 -5.74 -24.31
N VAL A 29 15.69 -6.87 -24.54
CA VAL A 29 14.25 -7.00 -24.33
C VAL A 29 13.90 -6.77 -22.87
N ASN A 30 14.59 -7.41 -21.93
CA ASN A 30 14.33 -7.22 -20.50
C ASN A 30 14.47 -5.75 -20.07
N ASN A 31 15.50 -5.07 -20.54
CA ASN A 31 15.68 -3.65 -20.22
C ASN A 31 14.51 -2.82 -20.76
N LEU A 32 14.04 -3.11 -21.97
CA LEU A 32 12.87 -2.44 -22.54
C LEU A 32 11.58 -2.76 -21.76
N VAL A 33 11.40 -4.01 -21.32
CA VAL A 33 10.26 -4.43 -20.46
C VAL A 33 10.20 -3.60 -19.18
N VAL A 34 11.35 -3.40 -18.52
CA VAL A 34 11.43 -2.57 -17.31
C VAL A 34 11.11 -1.10 -17.62
N LEU A 35 11.71 -0.53 -18.68
CA LEU A 35 11.48 0.87 -19.07
C LEU A 35 10.03 1.17 -19.45
N LEU A 36 9.36 0.25 -20.16
CA LEU A 36 7.93 0.36 -20.47
C LEU A 36 7.09 0.32 -19.19
N GLY A 37 7.42 -0.57 -18.26
CA GLY A 37 6.79 -0.60 -16.94
C GLY A 37 6.97 0.71 -16.16
N ASP A 38 8.15 1.33 -16.22
CA ASP A 38 8.43 2.61 -15.58
C ASP A 38 7.69 3.78 -16.25
N ARG A 39 7.45 3.71 -17.57
CA ARG A 39 6.62 4.69 -18.27
C ARG A 39 5.16 4.54 -17.88
N PHE A 40 4.66 3.30 -17.81
CA PHE A 40 3.32 3.02 -17.31
C PHE A 40 3.08 3.63 -15.92
N GLU A 41 4.03 3.50 -14.98
CA GLU A 41 3.88 4.10 -13.64
C GLU A 41 3.74 5.63 -13.66
N ARG A 42 4.18 6.29 -14.74
CA ARG A 42 4.13 7.75 -14.89
C ARG A 42 2.95 8.22 -15.73
N THR A 43 2.50 7.43 -16.70
CA THR A 43 1.49 7.83 -17.70
C THR A 43 0.17 7.10 -17.55
N GLU A 44 0.14 5.97 -16.84
CA GLU A 44 -0.96 5.00 -16.78
C GLU A 44 -1.39 4.43 -18.15
N GLU A 45 -0.55 4.55 -19.18
CA GLU A 45 -0.85 4.05 -20.52
C GLU A 45 -0.71 2.53 -20.59
N ILE A 46 -1.84 1.83 -20.70
CA ILE A 46 -1.86 0.35 -20.65
C ILE A 46 -1.15 -0.33 -21.82
N ALA A 47 -1.06 0.36 -22.97
CA ALA A 47 -0.29 -0.13 -24.11
C ALA A 47 1.17 -0.45 -23.75
N ASP A 48 1.74 0.23 -22.75
CA ASP A 48 3.10 -0.03 -22.28
C ASP A 48 3.23 -1.41 -21.63
N LEU A 49 2.24 -1.78 -20.80
CA LEU A 49 2.22 -3.09 -20.16
C LEU A 49 1.91 -4.19 -21.17
N ASP A 50 1.01 -3.94 -22.12
CA ASP A 50 0.71 -4.88 -23.20
C ASP A 50 1.98 -5.21 -24.01
N GLU A 51 2.74 -4.18 -24.40
CA GLU A 51 3.97 -4.35 -25.14
C GLU A 51 5.09 -4.98 -24.28
N ALA A 52 5.23 -4.57 -23.02
CA ALA A 52 6.21 -5.15 -22.11
C ALA A 52 5.95 -6.66 -21.88
N ILE A 53 4.69 -7.07 -21.71
CA ILE A 53 4.32 -8.47 -21.53
C ILE A 53 4.56 -9.26 -22.82
N ARG A 54 4.19 -8.70 -23.98
CA ARG A 54 4.42 -9.34 -25.29
C ARG A 54 5.91 -9.58 -25.53
N LEU A 55 6.74 -8.56 -25.32
CA LEU A 55 8.18 -8.64 -25.47
C LEU A 55 8.81 -9.60 -24.44
N GLY A 56 8.39 -9.52 -23.18
CA GLY A 56 8.87 -10.39 -22.11
C GLY A 56 8.58 -11.87 -22.39
N GLN A 57 7.38 -12.19 -22.89
CA GLN A 57 7.00 -13.56 -23.26
C GLN A 57 7.90 -14.08 -24.39
N ASP A 58 8.03 -13.31 -25.48
CA ASP A 58 8.91 -13.64 -26.60
C ASP A 58 10.35 -13.93 -26.13
N ALA A 59 10.86 -13.14 -25.17
CA ALA A 59 12.19 -13.35 -24.63
C ALA A 59 12.29 -14.63 -23.79
N VAL A 60 11.36 -14.86 -22.85
CA VAL A 60 11.36 -16.03 -21.98
C VAL A 60 11.27 -17.34 -22.77
N ASP A 61 10.51 -17.34 -23.88
CA ASP A 61 10.33 -18.50 -24.76
C ASP A 61 11.58 -18.82 -25.59
N CYS A 62 12.38 -17.82 -25.93
CA CYS A 62 13.62 -18.00 -26.72
C CYS A 62 14.87 -18.23 -25.87
N ILE A 63 14.82 -17.99 -24.55
CA ILE A 63 15.98 -18.12 -23.67
C ILE A 63 16.17 -19.56 -23.23
N ALA A 64 17.40 -20.07 -23.40
CA ALA A 64 17.79 -21.38 -22.92
C ALA A 64 17.53 -21.53 -21.40
N TYR A 65 17.11 -22.73 -20.98
CA TYR A 65 16.76 -23.05 -19.60
C TYR A 65 17.92 -22.80 -18.62
N ASP A 66 19.16 -23.02 -19.08
CA ASP A 66 20.40 -22.87 -18.31
C ASP A 66 20.96 -21.43 -18.29
N ASN A 67 20.24 -20.46 -18.86
CA ASN A 67 20.66 -19.08 -18.83
C ASN A 67 20.62 -18.53 -17.39
N LYS A 68 21.78 -18.10 -16.88
CA LYS A 68 21.95 -17.55 -15.53
C LYS A 68 21.04 -16.37 -15.19
N ASP A 69 20.59 -15.60 -16.19
CA ASP A 69 19.76 -14.41 -16.01
C ASP A 69 18.26 -14.73 -16.17
N ARG A 70 17.89 -15.99 -16.44
CA ARG A 70 16.51 -16.43 -16.67
C ARG A 70 15.59 -16.06 -15.50
N ALA A 71 16.03 -16.24 -14.27
CA ALA A 71 15.25 -15.90 -13.08
C ALA A 71 14.88 -14.40 -13.03
N MET A 72 15.80 -13.52 -13.42
CA MET A 72 15.54 -12.07 -13.48
C MET A 72 14.48 -11.73 -14.53
N TYR A 73 14.52 -12.37 -15.70
CA TYR A 73 13.55 -12.14 -16.76
C TYR A 73 12.14 -12.62 -16.37
N LEU A 74 12.04 -13.82 -15.79
CA LEU A 74 10.80 -14.36 -15.24
C LEU A 74 10.21 -13.43 -14.16
N HIS A 75 11.07 -12.95 -13.25
CA HIS A 75 10.67 -11.99 -12.22
C HIS A 75 10.15 -10.68 -12.80
N ASN A 76 10.88 -10.04 -13.73
CA ASN A 76 10.47 -8.76 -14.29
C ASN A 76 9.16 -8.88 -15.08
N MET A 77 8.94 -10.01 -15.76
CA MET A 77 7.67 -10.30 -16.42
C MET A 77 6.54 -10.51 -15.41
N SER A 78 6.79 -11.24 -14.32
CA SER A 78 5.83 -11.38 -13.20
C SER A 78 5.41 -10.02 -12.64
N VAL A 79 6.35 -9.07 -12.51
CA VAL A 79 6.05 -7.69 -12.08
C VAL A 79 5.13 -6.97 -13.08
N GLN A 80 5.39 -7.04 -14.38
CA GLN A 80 4.53 -6.35 -15.37
C GLN A 80 3.12 -6.95 -15.42
N LEU A 81 2.99 -8.28 -15.34
CA LEU A 81 1.70 -8.96 -15.24
C LEU A 81 0.94 -8.52 -13.97
N GLY A 82 1.63 -8.44 -12.83
CA GLY A 82 1.06 -7.93 -11.58
C GLY A 82 0.58 -6.47 -11.69
N ARG A 83 1.36 -5.60 -12.34
CA ARG A 83 0.97 -4.20 -12.60
C ARG A 83 -0.27 -4.13 -13.49
N ARG A 84 -0.32 -4.91 -14.57
CA ARG A 84 -1.46 -4.95 -15.50
C ARG A 84 -2.71 -5.46 -14.80
N PHE A 85 -2.59 -6.53 -14.01
CA PHE A 85 -3.66 -7.00 -13.14
C PHE A 85 -4.16 -5.91 -12.20
N GLY A 86 -3.26 -5.13 -11.59
CA GLY A 86 -3.59 -4.00 -10.73
C GLY A 86 -4.50 -2.98 -11.41
N ARG A 87 -4.31 -2.73 -12.71
CA ARG A 87 -5.14 -1.80 -13.49
C ARG A 87 -6.46 -2.43 -13.96
N ILE A 88 -6.39 -3.52 -14.70
CA ILE A 88 -7.53 -4.03 -15.48
C ILE A 88 -8.21 -5.26 -14.85
N GLY A 89 -7.62 -5.83 -13.79
CA GLY A 89 -8.22 -6.92 -13.03
C GLY A 89 -8.23 -8.28 -13.74
N THR A 90 -7.44 -8.48 -14.78
CA THR A 90 -7.40 -9.74 -15.54
C THR A 90 -6.80 -10.87 -14.71
N MET A 91 -7.63 -11.80 -14.22
CA MET A 91 -7.17 -12.93 -13.39
C MET A 91 -6.10 -13.80 -14.06
N ALA A 92 -6.12 -13.93 -15.39
CA ALA A 92 -5.09 -14.65 -16.12
C ALA A 92 -3.69 -14.02 -15.96
N ASP A 93 -3.60 -12.69 -15.88
CA ASP A 93 -2.34 -12.00 -15.63
C ASP A 93 -1.83 -12.29 -14.22
N LEU A 94 -2.72 -12.31 -13.23
CA LEU A 94 -2.36 -12.64 -11.85
C LEU A 94 -1.86 -14.08 -11.71
N GLU A 95 -2.53 -15.03 -12.34
CA GLU A 95 -2.12 -16.44 -12.32
C GLU A 95 -0.80 -16.67 -13.05
N ALA A 96 -0.58 -15.96 -14.16
CA ALA A 96 0.70 -15.96 -14.86
C ALA A 96 1.81 -15.33 -14.00
N ALA A 97 1.55 -14.21 -13.33
CA ALA A 97 2.51 -13.56 -12.43
C ALA A 97 2.94 -14.49 -11.30
N ILE A 98 2.01 -15.25 -10.70
CA ILE A 98 2.31 -16.23 -9.64
C ILE A 98 3.19 -17.35 -10.18
N ARG A 99 2.82 -17.94 -11.33
CA ARG A 99 3.59 -19.02 -11.97
C ARG A 99 5.03 -18.58 -12.24
N LEU A 100 5.21 -17.43 -12.90
CA LEU A 100 6.55 -16.91 -13.22
C LEU A 100 7.33 -16.51 -11.95
N GLY A 101 6.64 -16.04 -10.91
CA GLY A 101 7.25 -15.76 -9.61
C GLY A 101 7.79 -17.03 -8.93
N TYR A 102 7.04 -18.13 -8.96
CA TYR A 102 7.52 -19.42 -8.48
C TYR A 102 8.71 -19.92 -9.30
N GLU A 103 8.61 -19.90 -10.62
CA GLU A 103 9.72 -20.31 -11.48
C GLU A 103 10.98 -19.48 -11.16
N ALA A 104 10.89 -18.15 -11.11
CA ALA A 104 12.02 -17.30 -10.77
C ALA A 104 12.68 -17.67 -9.44
N VAL A 105 11.88 -17.99 -8.42
CA VAL A 105 12.39 -18.45 -7.10
C VAL A 105 13.04 -19.83 -7.21
N ASP A 106 12.46 -20.76 -7.96
CA ASP A 106 12.97 -22.12 -8.11
C ASP A 106 14.29 -22.19 -8.91
N TYR A 107 14.48 -21.29 -9.90
CA TYR A 107 15.75 -21.15 -10.62
C TYR A 107 16.87 -20.49 -9.80
N THR A 108 16.54 -19.87 -8.66
CA THR A 108 17.49 -19.04 -7.92
C THR A 108 18.00 -19.79 -6.69
N ALA A 109 19.32 -19.95 -6.59
CA ALA A 109 19.96 -20.60 -5.44
C ALA A 109 19.62 -19.90 -4.11
N GLN A 110 19.64 -20.64 -3.00
CA GLN A 110 19.25 -20.11 -1.69
C GLN A 110 20.12 -18.94 -1.22
N ASP A 111 21.39 -18.93 -1.59
CA ASP A 111 22.40 -17.93 -1.24
C ASP A 111 22.51 -16.78 -2.27
N ASP A 112 21.69 -16.79 -3.32
CA ASP A 112 21.69 -15.73 -4.33
C ASP A 112 21.17 -14.40 -3.75
N PRO A 113 21.90 -13.28 -3.91
CA PRO A 113 21.48 -11.97 -3.41
C PRO A 113 20.12 -11.48 -3.94
N ASN A 114 19.73 -11.90 -5.14
CA ASN A 114 18.47 -11.51 -5.77
C ASN A 114 17.29 -12.38 -5.33
N ARG A 115 17.51 -13.52 -4.68
CA ARG A 115 16.44 -14.42 -4.23
C ARG A 115 15.42 -13.69 -3.36
N ALA A 116 15.89 -12.83 -2.45
CA ALA A 116 15.02 -12.03 -1.60
C ALA A 116 14.07 -11.14 -2.44
N ILE A 117 14.55 -10.55 -3.54
CA ILE A 117 13.75 -9.71 -4.46
C ILE A 117 12.62 -10.54 -5.07
N TYR A 118 12.93 -11.74 -5.54
CA TYR A 118 11.96 -12.61 -6.19
C TYR A 118 10.90 -13.13 -5.21
N LEU A 119 11.32 -13.57 -4.02
CA LEU A 119 10.43 -13.94 -2.93
C LEU A 119 9.50 -12.77 -2.54
N GLY A 120 10.07 -11.57 -2.38
CA GLY A 120 9.29 -10.38 -2.05
C GLY A 120 8.18 -10.08 -3.06
N ASN A 121 8.48 -10.13 -4.36
CA ASN A 121 7.46 -9.94 -5.38
C ASN A 121 6.42 -11.07 -5.37
N LEU A 122 6.85 -12.33 -5.31
CA LEU A 122 5.93 -13.47 -5.25
C LEU A 122 4.95 -13.35 -4.06
N SER A 123 5.45 -12.93 -2.89
CA SER A 123 4.59 -12.70 -1.72
C SER A 123 3.51 -11.64 -1.95
N LEU A 124 3.84 -10.54 -2.63
CA LEU A 124 2.87 -9.48 -2.98
C LEU A 124 1.83 -9.95 -4.00
N VAL A 125 2.25 -10.74 -5.00
CA VAL A 125 1.32 -11.27 -6.01
C VAL A 125 0.35 -12.27 -5.38
N LEU A 126 0.82 -13.13 -4.46
CA LEU A 126 -0.04 -14.04 -3.69
C LEU A 126 -1.02 -13.28 -2.78
N GLU A 127 -0.56 -12.24 -2.08
CA GLU A 127 -1.42 -11.37 -1.27
C GLU A 127 -2.50 -10.68 -2.14
N ASN A 128 -2.13 -10.22 -3.34
CA ASN A 128 -3.10 -9.63 -4.28
C ASN A 128 -4.18 -10.64 -4.71
N ARG A 129 -3.82 -11.91 -4.93
CA ARG A 129 -4.80 -12.96 -5.22
C ARG A 129 -5.71 -13.21 -4.03
N TYR A 130 -5.15 -13.32 -2.83
CA TYR A 130 -5.94 -13.41 -1.61
C TYR A 130 -6.94 -12.25 -1.49
N LYS A 131 -6.52 -11.00 -1.71
CA LYS A 131 -7.42 -9.82 -1.63
C LYS A 131 -8.57 -9.87 -2.63
N ARG A 132 -8.42 -10.61 -3.73
CA ARG A 132 -9.36 -10.66 -4.84
C ARG A 132 -10.34 -11.82 -4.74
N ILE A 133 -9.88 -13.00 -4.33
CA ILE A 133 -10.72 -14.20 -4.26
C ILE A 133 -10.94 -14.74 -2.84
N GLY A 134 -10.29 -14.15 -1.82
CA GLY A 134 -10.45 -14.54 -0.41
C GLY A 134 -9.78 -15.85 -0.03
N SER A 135 -8.88 -16.39 -0.87
CA SER A 135 -8.19 -17.66 -0.63
C SER A 135 -7.21 -17.56 0.54
N MET A 136 -7.57 -18.14 1.69
CA MET A 136 -6.69 -18.17 2.87
C MET A 136 -5.37 -18.90 2.61
N ALA A 137 -5.37 -19.90 1.74
CA ALA A 137 -4.15 -20.62 1.34
C ALA A 137 -3.15 -19.68 0.62
N ASP A 138 -3.64 -18.76 -0.22
CA ASP A 138 -2.77 -17.76 -0.86
C ASP A 138 -2.18 -16.79 0.16
N LEU A 139 -2.95 -16.38 1.19
CA LEU A 139 -2.44 -15.52 2.26
C LEU A 139 -1.38 -16.22 3.12
N GLU A 140 -1.62 -17.48 3.50
CA GLU A 140 -0.66 -18.27 4.27
C GLU A 140 0.65 -18.46 3.49
N ARG A 141 0.54 -18.71 2.18
CA ARG A 141 1.70 -18.82 1.32
C ARG A 141 2.40 -17.48 1.13
N ALA A 142 1.66 -16.38 1.01
CA ALA A 142 2.23 -15.03 0.95
C ALA A 142 3.06 -14.72 2.20
N ILE A 143 2.54 -15.04 3.41
CA ILE A 143 3.25 -14.86 4.68
C ILE A 143 4.52 -15.71 4.72
N GLN A 144 4.44 -16.99 4.35
CA GLN A 144 5.61 -17.86 4.34
C GLN A 144 6.71 -17.34 3.41
N VAL A 145 6.36 -16.99 2.16
CA VAL A 145 7.29 -16.47 1.18
C VAL A 145 7.83 -15.08 1.58
N GLY A 146 6.98 -14.24 2.18
CA GLY A 146 7.37 -12.93 2.69
C GLY A 146 8.35 -13.03 3.87
N GLN A 147 8.16 -14.00 4.75
CA GLN A 147 9.09 -14.31 5.84
C GLN A 147 10.45 -14.77 5.29
N GLU A 148 10.46 -15.69 4.32
CA GLU A 148 11.71 -16.12 3.65
C GLU A 148 12.44 -14.92 3.00
N ALA A 149 11.69 -13.96 2.41
CA ALA A 149 12.26 -12.76 1.83
C ALA A 149 12.91 -11.84 2.89
N VAL A 150 12.28 -11.70 4.05
CA VAL A 150 12.83 -10.92 5.18
C VAL A 150 14.07 -11.61 5.75
N ASP A 151 14.03 -12.93 5.96
CA ASP A 151 15.13 -13.69 6.53
C ASP A 151 16.36 -13.70 5.61
N SER A 152 16.14 -13.71 4.29
CA SER A 152 17.20 -13.63 3.27
C SER A 152 17.73 -12.21 3.06
N THR A 153 17.15 -11.18 3.68
CA THR A 153 17.56 -9.79 3.51
C THR A 153 18.42 -9.32 4.69
N PRO A 154 19.68 -8.89 4.50
CA PRO A 154 20.52 -8.39 5.59
C PRO A 154 19.86 -7.26 6.38
N ARG A 155 20.15 -7.19 7.69
CA ARG A 155 19.56 -6.17 8.60
C ARG A 155 19.75 -4.73 8.14
N ASN A 156 20.89 -4.42 7.54
CA ASN A 156 21.26 -3.09 7.05
C ASN A 156 20.88 -2.86 5.57
N HIS A 157 20.19 -3.80 4.92
CA HIS A 157 19.84 -3.67 3.52
C HIS A 157 18.70 -2.65 3.33
N PRO A 158 18.80 -1.68 2.39
CA PRO A 158 17.80 -0.62 2.22
C PRO A 158 16.36 -1.12 2.02
N SER A 159 16.19 -2.25 1.34
CA SER A 159 14.87 -2.83 1.08
C SER A 159 14.28 -3.63 2.26
N ARG A 160 15.01 -3.86 3.36
CA ARG A 160 14.52 -4.68 4.49
C ARG A 160 13.25 -4.08 5.09
N ALA A 161 13.25 -2.77 5.34
CA ALA A 161 12.11 -2.07 5.91
C ALA A 161 10.82 -2.24 5.08
N ILE A 162 10.95 -2.19 3.76
CA ILE A 162 9.82 -2.38 2.84
C ILE A 162 9.26 -3.80 2.95
N ARG A 163 10.14 -4.82 3.00
CA ARG A 163 9.72 -6.22 3.16
C ARG A 163 9.05 -6.48 4.50
N LEU A 164 9.63 -5.97 5.59
CA LEU A 164 9.05 -6.06 6.93
C LEU A 164 7.65 -5.43 6.98
N ASN A 165 7.50 -4.24 6.41
CA ASN A 165 6.20 -3.57 6.32
C ASN A 165 5.18 -4.39 5.51
N ASN A 166 5.58 -4.95 4.37
CA ASN A 166 4.69 -5.76 3.54
C ASN A 166 4.27 -7.04 4.25
N LEU A 167 5.20 -7.72 4.94
CA LEU A 167 4.89 -8.87 5.75
C LEU A 167 3.93 -8.51 6.91
N GLY A 168 4.14 -7.37 7.57
CA GLY A 168 3.24 -6.85 8.59
C GLY A 168 1.82 -6.58 8.07
N LEU A 169 1.68 -6.10 6.83
CA LEU A 169 0.37 -5.95 6.18
C LEU A 169 -0.32 -7.31 5.98
N MET A 170 0.41 -8.36 5.60
CA MET A 170 -0.15 -9.70 5.44
C MET A 170 -0.61 -10.29 6.79
N PHE A 171 0.16 -10.09 7.85
CA PHE A 171 -0.25 -10.46 9.21
C PHE A 171 -1.49 -9.69 9.67
N ARG A 172 -1.59 -8.39 9.35
CA ARG A 172 -2.80 -7.61 9.61
C ARG A 172 -4.00 -8.13 8.81
N ASP A 173 -3.81 -8.53 7.57
CA ASP A 173 -4.88 -9.11 6.75
C ASP A 173 -5.34 -10.47 7.32
N ARG A 174 -4.42 -11.29 7.82
CA ARG A 174 -4.75 -12.55 8.50
C ARG A 174 -5.46 -12.31 9.82
N PHE A 175 -5.05 -11.30 10.58
CA PHE A 175 -5.76 -10.85 11.77
C PHE A 175 -7.22 -10.46 11.44
N SER A 176 -7.45 -9.67 10.39
CA SER A 176 -8.81 -9.28 9.97
C SER A 176 -9.72 -10.46 9.62
N ARG A 177 -9.17 -11.62 9.23
CA ARG A 177 -9.95 -12.83 8.93
C ARG A 177 -10.14 -13.75 10.13
N THR A 178 -9.14 -13.83 11.00
CA THR A 178 -9.09 -14.83 12.08
C THR A 178 -9.46 -14.26 13.45
N GLY A 179 -9.35 -12.95 13.64
CA GLY A 179 -9.49 -12.27 14.93
C GLY A 179 -8.39 -12.63 15.95
N MET A 180 -7.36 -13.38 15.54
CA MET A 180 -6.31 -13.86 16.43
C MET A 180 -5.33 -12.73 16.79
N THR A 181 -5.32 -12.31 18.06
CA THR A 181 -4.45 -11.22 18.54
C THR A 181 -2.96 -11.47 18.28
N ALA A 182 -2.53 -12.72 18.22
CA ALA A 182 -1.15 -13.09 17.91
C ALA A 182 -0.70 -12.55 16.54
N GLU A 183 -1.58 -12.58 15.53
CA GLU A 183 -1.29 -12.08 14.19
C GLU A 183 -1.11 -10.55 14.20
N LEU A 184 -1.93 -9.83 14.97
CA LEU A 184 -1.80 -8.39 15.13
C LEU A 184 -0.52 -8.01 15.90
N ASN A 185 -0.16 -8.78 16.93
CA ASN A 185 1.09 -8.57 17.67
C ASN A 185 2.31 -8.74 16.75
N GLU A 186 2.27 -9.71 15.84
CA GLU A 186 3.35 -9.92 14.88
C GLU A 186 3.43 -8.78 13.85
N ALA A 187 2.28 -8.27 13.37
CA ALA A 187 2.25 -7.08 12.52
C ALA A 187 2.91 -5.87 13.21
N ILE A 188 2.58 -5.61 14.48
CA ILE A 188 3.16 -4.52 15.28
C ILE A 188 4.67 -4.72 15.47
N ARG A 189 5.11 -5.94 15.81
CA ARG A 189 6.55 -6.27 15.95
C ARG A 189 7.31 -5.97 14.66
N LEU A 190 6.79 -6.40 13.52
CA LEU A 190 7.38 -6.12 12.20
C LEU A 190 7.33 -4.63 11.84
N GLY A 191 6.28 -3.92 12.27
CA GLY A 191 6.14 -2.47 12.10
C GLY A 191 7.22 -1.68 12.84
N HIS A 192 7.50 -2.02 14.10
CA HIS A 192 8.62 -1.44 14.83
C HIS A 192 9.95 -1.69 14.11
N GLU A 193 10.21 -2.94 13.72
CA GLU A 193 11.45 -3.28 13.02
C GLU A 193 11.58 -2.53 11.68
N ALA A 194 10.48 -2.33 10.95
CA ALA A 194 10.47 -1.54 9.72
C ALA A 194 10.80 -0.06 9.98
N VAL A 195 10.24 0.55 11.03
CA VAL A 195 10.51 1.94 11.41
C VAL A 195 11.96 2.10 11.86
N ASP A 196 12.48 1.18 12.66
CA ASP A 196 13.87 1.18 13.14
C ASP A 196 14.87 1.04 11.99
N CYS A 197 14.55 0.23 10.98
CA CYS A 197 15.37 0.08 9.77
C CYS A 197 15.27 1.29 8.82
N THR A 198 14.36 2.25 9.06
CA THR A 198 14.09 3.34 8.13
C THR A 198 14.66 4.66 8.62
N ALA A 199 15.64 5.19 7.89
CA ALA A 199 16.23 6.49 8.18
C ALA A 199 15.16 7.61 8.24
N HIS A 200 15.38 8.61 9.09
CA HIS A 200 14.46 9.74 9.30
C HIS A 200 14.10 10.48 8.00
N SER A 201 15.06 10.64 7.08
CA SER A 201 14.87 11.31 5.79
C SER A 201 14.31 10.41 4.69
N HIS A 202 14.03 9.14 4.96
CA HIS A 202 13.61 8.21 3.93
C HIS A 202 12.15 8.45 3.50
N PRO A 203 11.83 8.50 2.19
CA PRO A 203 10.49 8.82 1.71
C PRO A 203 9.37 7.91 2.24
N ASN A 204 9.69 6.63 2.49
CA ASN A 204 8.72 5.67 3.03
C ASN A 204 8.57 5.72 4.56
N ARG A 205 9.33 6.53 5.31
CA ARG A 205 9.28 6.53 6.78
C ARG A 205 7.87 6.77 7.30
N GLY A 206 7.21 7.83 6.84
CA GLY A 206 5.86 8.11 7.30
C GLY A 206 4.81 7.08 6.83
N LYS A 207 5.09 6.26 5.80
CA LYS A 207 4.22 5.13 5.44
C LYS A 207 4.32 4.03 6.49
N HIS A 208 5.55 3.69 6.90
CA HIS A 208 5.79 2.68 7.94
C HIS A 208 5.21 3.09 9.29
N LEU A 209 5.45 4.35 9.70
CA LEU A 209 4.88 4.92 10.93
C LEU A 209 3.35 4.94 10.90
N SER A 210 2.74 5.36 9.79
CA SER A 210 1.27 5.38 9.68
C SER A 210 0.66 3.98 9.76
N ASN A 211 1.31 2.96 9.17
CA ASN A 211 0.82 1.58 9.27
C ASN A 211 0.94 1.06 10.71
N LEU A 212 2.08 1.32 11.37
CA LEU A 212 2.28 0.97 12.76
C LEU A 212 1.22 1.62 13.68
N GLY A 213 0.94 2.91 13.48
CA GLY A 213 -0.11 3.63 14.24
C GLY A 213 -1.49 3.00 14.09
N VAL A 214 -1.87 2.60 12.86
CA VAL A 214 -3.15 1.90 12.61
C VAL A 214 -3.19 0.52 13.31
N TRP A 215 -2.08 -0.22 13.31
CA TRP A 215 -2.03 -1.52 13.98
C TRP A 215 -2.08 -1.40 15.51
N LEU A 216 -1.40 -0.40 16.07
CA LEU A 216 -1.47 -0.07 17.49
C LEU A 216 -2.88 0.36 17.91
N GLN A 217 -3.52 1.22 17.11
CA GLN A 217 -4.93 1.59 17.31
C GLN A 217 -5.83 0.35 17.33
N ALA A 218 -5.71 -0.55 16.34
CA ALA A 218 -6.49 -1.78 16.29
C ALA A 218 -6.25 -2.68 17.52
N ARG A 219 -5.03 -2.71 18.08
CA ARG A 219 -4.74 -3.48 19.31
C ARG A 219 -5.33 -2.79 20.53
N TYR A 220 -5.27 -1.46 20.60
CA TYR A 220 -5.92 -0.66 21.61
C TYR A 220 -7.45 -0.89 21.61
N GLU A 221 -8.12 -0.82 20.46
CA GLU A 221 -9.58 -1.04 20.36
C GLU A 221 -10.01 -2.39 20.96
N ARG A 222 -9.14 -3.40 20.88
CA ARG A 222 -9.40 -4.75 21.40
C ARG A 222 -9.03 -4.95 22.86
N THR A 223 -8.00 -4.26 23.34
CA THR A 223 -7.41 -4.52 24.66
C THR A 223 -7.72 -3.42 25.68
N GLY A 224 -8.06 -2.22 25.20
CA GLY A 224 -8.13 -1.00 26.00
C GLY A 224 -6.77 -0.51 26.51
N SER A 225 -5.65 -1.00 25.95
CA SER A 225 -4.30 -0.64 26.37
C SER A 225 -3.99 0.83 26.07
N MET A 226 -3.98 1.68 27.10
CA MET A 226 -3.63 3.10 26.95
C MET A 226 -2.21 3.31 26.41
N ALA A 227 -1.28 2.39 26.70
CA ALA A 227 0.07 2.45 26.17
C ALA A 227 0.08 2.32 24.64
N ASP A 228 -0.76 1.43 24.08
CA ASP A 228 -0.88 1.28 22.62
C ASP A 228 -1.49 2.53 21.98
N LEU A 229 -2.46 3.15 22.67
CA LEU A 229 -3.08 4.38 22.19
C LEU A 229 -2.11 5.57 22.19
N GLU A 230 -1.35 5.74 23.28
CA GLU A 230 -0.33 6.79 23.39
C GLU A 230 0.76 6.60 22.34
N GLU A 231 1.20 5.36 22.11
CA GLU A 231 2.17 5.04 21.08
C GLU A 231 1.61 5.28 19.67
N ALA A 232 0.35 4.92 19.41
CA ALA A 232 -0.30 5.19 18.12
C ALA A 232 -0.37 6.69 17.80
N ILE A 233 -0.62 7.54 18.80
CA ILE A 233 -0.59 9.00 18.66
C ILE A 233 0.82 9.48 18.35
N GLN A 234 1.82 9.02 19.11
CA GLN A 234 3.22 9.39 18.92
C GLN A 234 3.71 9.06 17.50
N VAL A 235 3.53 7.81 17.04
CA VAL A 235 3.93 7.42 15.69
C VAL A 235 3.09 8.08 14.61
N GLY A 236 1.83 8.44 14.90
CA GLY A 236 0.97 9.20 14.00
C GLY A 236 1.46 10.63 13.78
N HIS A 237 1.91 11.33 14.83
CA HIS A 237 2.58 12.63 14.69
C HIS A 237 3.85 12.51 13.86
N GLU A 238 4.72 11.55 14.18
CA GLU A 238 5.95 11.32 13.40
C GLU A 238 5.64 10.98 11.93
N ALA A 239 4.54 10.27 11.66
CA ALA A 239 4.12 9.94 10.31
C ALA A 239 3.76 11.19 9.51
N VAL A 240 3.05 12.14 10.13
CA VAL A 240 2.66 13.44 9.54
C VAL A 240 3.89 14.34 9.35
N ASP A 241 4.80 14.39 10.33
CA ASP A 241 6.02 15.20 10.25
C ASP A 241 6.99 14.66 9.19
N SER A 242 7.03 13.34 9.01
CA SER A 242 7.79 12.66 7.96
C SER A 242 7.13 12.75 6.57
N THR A 243 6.04 13.50 6.42
CA THR A 243 5.33 13.67 5.15
C THR A 243 5.44 15.09 4.62
N PRO A 244 6.03 15.30 3.42
CA PRO A 244 6.00 16.61 2.77
C PRO A 244 4.58 17.16 2.64
N LEU A 245 4.43 18.48 2.76
CA LEU A 245 3.12 19.16 2.73
C LEU A 245 2.30 18.83 1.47
N ASN A 246 2.95 18.68 0.32
CA ASN A 246 2.34 18.39 -0.98
C ASN A 246 2.26 16.89 -1.31
N HIS A 247 2.59 16.00 -0.37
CA HIS A 247 2.59 14.57 -0.64
C HIS A 247 1.14 14.02 -0.67
N PRO A 248 0.73 13.24 -1.68
CA PRO A 248 -0.65 12.76 -1.82
C PRO A 248 -1.21 12.05 -0.59
N SER A 249 -0.38 11.23 0.08
CA SER A 249 -0.78 10.50 1.28
C SER A 249 -0.85 11.34 2.58
N ARG A 250 -0.53 12.64 2.56
CA ARG A 250 -0.55 13.48 3.78
C ARG A 250 -1.95 13.55 4.38
N ALA A 251 -2.96 13.73 3.54
CA ALA A 251 -4.35 13.82 3.96
C ALA A 251 -4.81 12.58 4.76
N ILE A 252 -4.44 11.38 4.30
CA ILE A 252 -4.79 10.13 4.97
C ILE A 252 -4.04 9.96 6.30
N ARG A 253 -2.78 10.39 6.38
CA ARG A 253 -2.01 10.33 7.63
C ARG A 253 -2.58 11.27 8.68
N LEU A 254 -2.99 12.48 8.28
CA LEU A 254 -3.71 13.43 9.15
C LEU A 254 -5.03 12.84 9.65
N ASN A 255 -5.82 12.23 8.76
CA ASN A 255 -7.07 11.56 9.14
C ASN A 255 -6.85 10.38 10.09
N ASN A 256 -5.82 9.57 9.88
CA ASN A 256 -5.54 8.44 10.79
C ASN A 256 -5.16 8.96 12.18
N LEU A 257 -4.32 9.99 12.26
CA LEU A 257 -3.95 10.62 13.53
C LEU A 257 -5.17 11.24 14.23
N SER A 258 -6.05 11.93 13.50
CA SER A 258 -7.25 12.53 14.10
C SER A 258 -8.17 11.49 14.72
N LEU A 259 -8.33 10.32 14.09
CA LEU A 259 -9.12 9.22 14.63
C LEU A 259 -8.50 8.62 15.90
N VAL A 260 -7.17 8.46 15.95
CA VAL A 260 -6.49 7.95 17.15
C VAL A 260 -6.61 8.96 18.31
N ILE A 261 -6.47 10.26 18.04
CA ILE A 261 -6.64 11.30 19.07
C ILE A 261 -8.09 11.36 19.54
N ARG A 262 -9.08 11.16 18.64
CA ARG A 262 -10.49 11.01 19.01
C ARG A 262 -10.71 9.85 19.97
N ASP A 263 -10.03 8.73 19.78
CA ASP A 263 -10.12 7.61 20.71
C ASP A 263 -9.59 7.97 22.10
N ARG A 264 -8.51 8.77 22.19
CA ARG A 264 -8.02 9.29 23.49
C ARG A 264 -9.00 10.25 24.12
N PHE A 265 -9.63 11.13 23.33
CA PHE A 265 -10.73 11.97 23.80
C PHE A 265 -11.88 11.13 24.36
N ASN A 266 -12.32 10.09 23.65
CA ASN A 266 -13.43 9.23 24.08
C ASN A 266 -13.13 8.50 25.40
N ARG A 267 -11.86 8.23 25.70
CA ARG A 267 -11.45 7.60 26.97
C ARG A 267 -11.27 8.57 28.13
N THR A 268 -10.72 9.75 27.85
CA THR A 268 -10.26 10.68 28.90
C THR A 268 -11.22 11.84 29.11
N GLY A 269 -12.06 12.13 28.12
CA GLY A 269 -12.90 13.33 28.06
C GLY A 269 -12.10 14.63 27.86
N ALA A 270 -10.81 14.57 27.54
CA ALA A 270 -9.95 15.74 27.39
C ALA A 270 -10.33 16.55 26.14
N THR A 271 -11.00 17.68 26.33
CA THR A 271 -11.51 18.51 25.22
C THR A 271 -10.41 19.08 24.31
N ALA A 272 -9.18 19.20 24.81
CA ALA A 272 -8.03 19.58 24.00
C ALA A 272 -7.77 18.58 22.87
N ASP A 273 -7.90 17.27 23.15
CA ASP A 273 -7.73 16.20 22.15
C ASP A 273 -8.79 16.31 21.05
N LEU A 274 -10.04 16.61 21.42
CA LEU A 274 -11.10 16.79 20.44
C LEU A 274 -10.84 18.01 19.53
N GLY A 275 -10.32 19.11 20.10
CA GLY A 275 -9.90 20.27 19.32
C GLY A 275 -8.79 19.92 18.33
N GLU A 276 -7.74 19.24 18.80
CA GLU A 276 -6.62 18.80 17.97
C GLU A 276 -7.07 17.84 16.85
N ALA A 277 -7.94 16.87 17.15
CA ALA A 277 -8.46 15.95 16.15
C ALA A 277 -9.25 16.68 15.05
N ILE A 278 -10.04 17.70 15.42
CA ILE A 278 -10.78 18.53 14.46
C ILE A 278 -9.81 19.33 13.57
N ASP A 279 -8.77 19.95 14.15
CA ASP A 279 -7.77 20.71 13.40
C ASP A 279 -7.02 19.81 12.39
N LEU A 280 -6.67 18.59 12.80
CA LEU A 280 -6.09 17.58 11.91
C LEU A 280 -7.06 17.13 10.82
N GLY A 281 -8.34 16.98 11.15
CA GLY A 281 -9.40 16.67 10.18
C GLY A 281 -9.52 17.74 9.10
N TYR A 282 -9.55 19.02 9.48
CA TYR A 282 -9.52 20.15 8.54
C TYR A 282 -8.24 20.14 7.69
N GLY A 283 -7.07 19.96 8.32
CA GLY A 283 -5.81 19.83 7.58
C GLY A 283 -5.82 18.70 6.56
N GLY A 284 -6.51 17.58 6.87
CA GLY A 284 -6.73 16.47 5.95
C GLY A 284 -7.58 16.88 4.74
N VAL A 285 -8.69 17.59 4.98
CA VAL A 285 -9.59 18.11 3.92
C VAL A 285 -8.88 19.12 3.02
N ASP A 286 -8.05 19.98 3.58
CA ASP A 286 -7.29 21.00 2.83
C ASP A 286 -6.19 20.39 1.94
N CYS A 287 -5.63 19.24 2.34
CA CYS A 287 -4.58 18.56 1.59
C CYS A 287 -5.10 17.70 0.41
N ILE A 288 -6.40 17.38 0.38
CA ILE A 288 -6.96 16.41 -0.57
C ILE A 288 -7.78 17.09 -1.69
N PRO A 289 -7.50 16.81 -2.97
CA PRO A 289 -8.30 17.33 -4.08
C PRO A 289 -9.77 16.92 -3.97
N ARG A 290 -10.68 17.79 -4.45
CA ARG A 290 -12.13 17.58 -4.36
C ARG A 290 -12.63 16.31 -5.06
N ASP A 291 -11.96 15.92 -6.13
CA ASP A 291 -12.25 14.76 -6.97
C ASP A 291 -11.52 13.48 -6.52
N HIS A 292 -10.68 13.56 -5.46
CA HIS A 292 -9.94 12.41 -4.99
C HIS A 292 -10.88 11.39 -4.30
N PRO A 293 -10.80 10.09 -4.64
CA PRO A 293 -11.71 9.07 -4.10
C PRO A 293 -11.75 9.04 -2.57
N ASP A 294 -10.60 9.19 -1.90
CA ASP A 294 -10.55 9.11 -0.44
C ASP A 294 -11.09 10.37 0.29
N ARG A 295 -11.45 11.45 -0.43
CA ARG A 295 -11.91 12.69 0.22
C ARG A 295 -13.15 12.46 1.09
N MET A 296 -14.08 11.64 0.62
CA MET A 296 -15.30 11.29 1.36
C MET A 296 -15.03 10.63 2.71
N VAL A 297 -13.94 9.86 2.84
CA VAL A 297 -13.56 9.21 4.11
C VAL A 297 -13.16 10.28 5.13
N ILE A 298 -12.34 11.24 4.70
CA ILE A 298 -11.83 12.33 5.57
C ILE A 298 -12.97 13.25 5.98
N LEU A 299 -13.87 13.59 5.05
CA LEU A 299 -15.07 14.38 5.36
C LEU A 299 -15.95 13.70 6.41
N ASN A 300 -16.17 12.38 6.29
CA ASN A 300 -16.98 11.64 7.24
C ASN A 300 -16.35 11.59 8.64
N SER A 301 -15.03 11.44 8.71
CA SER A 301 -14.28 11.51 9.98
C SER A 301 -14.45 12.89 10.63
N LEU A 302 -14.26 13.98 9.87
CA LEU A 302 -14.42 15.34 10.36
C LEU A 302 -15.87 15.65 10.78
N CYS A 303 -16.85 15.17 10.01
CA CYS A 303 -18.28 15.22 10.37
C CYS A 303 -18.52 14.57 11.74
N SER A 304 -17.96 13.38 11.97
CA SER A 304 -18.10 12.68 13.26
C SER A 304 -17.44 13.47 14.41
N LEU A 305 -16.24 14.03 14.19
CA LEU A 305 -15.53 14.83 15.18
C LEU A 305 -16.29 16.11 15.59
N LEU A 306 -16.90 16.79 14.62
CA LEU A 306 -17.73 17.96 14.88
C LEU A 306 -19.04 17.56 15.59
N GLY A 307 -19.61 16.41 15.25
CA GLY A 307 -20.71 15.80 16.00
C GLY A 307 -20.35 15.56 17.48
N ASP A 308 -19.20 14.93 17.74
CA ASP A 308 -18.70 14.71 19.10
C ASP A 308 -18.54 16.04 19.87
N ARG A 309 -18.09 17.11 19.21
CA ARG A 309 -17.95 18.44 19.84
C ARG A 309 -19.31 19.10 20.09
N PHE A 310 -20.25 18.94 19.16
CA PHE A 310 -21.62 19.40 19.33
C PHE A 310 -22.30 18.71 20.53
N GLU A 311 -22.24 17.39 20.65
CA GLU A 311 -22.84 16.65 21.76
C GLU A 311 -22.32 17.13 23.13
N ARG A 312 -21.08 17.59 23.18
CA ARG A 312 -20.45 18.08 24.41
C ARG A 312 -20.72 19.55 24.73
N THR A 313 -20.86 20.40 23.71
CA THR A 313 -20.89 21.86 23.87
C THR A 313 -22.25 22.49 23.57
N GLY A 314 -23.10 21.79 22.80
CA GLY A 314 -24.33 22.34 22.22
C GLY A 314 -24.09 23.41 21.16
N ALA A 315 -22.87 23.54 20.63
CA ALA A 315 -22.52 24.55 19.64
C ALA A 315 -23.18 24.23 18.29
N MET A 316 -24.28 24.91 17.96
CA MET A 316 -25.02 24.67 16.72
C MET A 316 -24.19 24.86 15.45
N GLY A 317 -23.17 25.73 15.48
CA GLY A 317 -22.24 25.88 14.35
C GLY A 317 -21.48 24.59 14.01
N ASP A 318 -21.15 23.77 15.01
CA ASP A 318 -20.51 22.47 14.78
C ASP A 318 -21.48 21.46 14.17
N LEU A 319 -22.74 21.47 14.61
CA LEU A 319 -23.80 20.63 14.05
C LEU A 319 -24.06 20.97 12.57
N GLU A 320 -24.22 22.27 12.27
CA GLU A 320 -24.45 22.75 10.91
C GLU A 320 -23.29 22.38 9.98
N GLU A 321 -22.05 22.52 10.45
CA GLU A 321 -20.86 22.13 9.69
C GLU A 321 -20.76 20.61 9.54
N ALA A 322 -21.02 19.84 10.59
CA ALA A 322 -21.02 18.38 10.54
C ALA A 322 -22.03 17.86 9.50
N ILE A 323 -23.25 18.40 9.48
CA ILE A 323 -24.28 18.06 8.49
C ILE A 323 -23.80 18.42 7.07
N ARG A 324 -23.22 19.62 6.88
CA ARG A 324 -22.70 20.05 5.57
C ARG A 324 -21.65 19.07 5.03
N LEU A 325 -20.68 18.69 5.86
CA LEU A 325 -19.60 17.77 5.49
C LEU A 325 -20.11 16.35 5.27
N GLY A 326 -21.06 15.89 6.09
CA GLY A 326 -21.71 14.59 5.91
C GLY A 326 -22.50 14.51 4.60
N GLN A 327 -23.22 15.56 4.23
CA GLN A 327 -23.88 15.66 2.94
C GLN A 327 -22.88 15.65 1.78
N GLU A 328 -21.77 16.38 1.90
CA GLU A 328 -20.71 16.38 0.89
C GLU A 328 -20.08 14.98 0.73
N ALA A 329 -19.83 14.27 1.83
CA ALA A 329 -19.31 12.90 1.81
C ALA A 329 -20.26 11.94 1.08
N VAL A 330 -21.56 12.03 1.36
CA VAL A 330 -22.60 11.22 0.69
C VAL A 330 -22.75 11.58 -0.79
N GLN A 331 -22.61 12.85 -1.17
CA GLN A 331 -22.69 13.28 -2.57
C GLN A 331 -21.47 12.85 -3.38
N THR A 332 -20.29 12.86 -2.76
CA THR A 332 -19.02 12.48 -3.42
C THR A 332 -18.87 10.97 -3.54
N ALA A 333 -19.46 10.20 -2.63
CA ALA A 333 -19.38 8.74 -2.64
C ALA A 333 -20.14 8.14 -3.83
N PRO A 334 -19.49 7.28 -4.66
CA PRO A 334 -20.18 6.46 -5.66
C PRO A 334 -21.36 5.70 -5.04
N PHE A 335 -22.40 5.45 -5.84
CA PHE A 335 -23.60 4.78 -5.34
C PHE A 335 -23.32 3.36 -4.82
N ASP A 336 -22.33 2.70 -5.41
CA ASP A 336 -21.86 1.35 -5.08
C ASP A 336 -20.72 1.32 -4.04
N ASP A 337 -20.29 2.46 -3.48
CA ASP A 337 -19.27 2.46 -2.43
C ASP A 337 -19.81 1.76 -1.18
N PRO A 338 -19.15 0.67 -0.70
CA PRO A 338 -19.62 -0.09 0.46
C PRO A 338 -19.65 0.74 1.76
N ARG A 339 -18.91 1.85 1.84
CA ARG A 339 -18.86 2.77 2.98
C ARG A 339 -19.97 3.82 2.96
N ARG A 340 -20.73 3.94 1.85
CA ARG A 340 -21.84 4.90 1.73
C ARG A 340 -22.86 4.76 2.86
N ALA A 341 -23.13 3.52 3.30
CA ALA A 341 -24.02 3.24 4.42
C ALA A 341 -23.52 3.85 5.75
N THR A 342 -22.20 3.80 5.99
CA THR A 342 -21.57 4.44 7.15
C THR A 342 -21.78 5.95 7.12
N TYR A 343 -21.58 6.58 5.96
CA TYR A 343 -21.74 8.04 5.81
C TYR A 343 -23.19 8.47 6.06
N LEU A 344 -24.16 7.71 5.53
CA LEU A 344 -25.59 7.95 5.78
C LEU A 344 -25.94 7.77 7.26
N ASN A 345 -25.35 6.78 7.94
CA ASN A 345 -25.59 6.57 9.37
C ASN A 345 -25.03 7.70 10.22
N THR A 346 -23.82 8.17 9.93
CA THR A 346 -23.20 9.33 10.60
C THR A 346 -24.07 10.56 10.40
N LEU A 347 -24.48 10.86 9.16
CA LEU A 347 -25.33 12.02 8.86
C LEU A 347 -26.69 11.94 9.56
N ARG A 348 -27.35 10.78 9.52
CA ARG A 348 -28.64 10.57 10.19
C ARG A 348 -28.56 10.79 11.70
N GLY A 349 -27.43 10.47 12.33
CA GLY A 349 -27.22 10.69 13.76
C GLY A 349 -27.28 12.18 14.17
N LEU A 350 -27.10 13.09 13.22
CA LEU A 350 -27.04 14.54 13.44
C LEU A 350 -28.37 15.27 13.12
N GLU A 351 -29.36 14.58 12.56
CA GLU A 351 -30.63 15.19 12.10
C GLU A 351 -31.77 15.14 13.15
N TYR A 352 -31.48 14.74 14.39
CA TYR A 352 -32.43 14.70 15.52
C TYR A 352 -32.17 15.83 16.52
#